data_AF-A0A9W8D6B4-F1
#
_entry.id   AF-A0A9W8D6B4-F1
#
_cell.length_a   1.000
_cell.length_b   1.000
_cell.length_c   1.000
_cell.angle_alpha   90.00
_cell.angle_beta   90.00
_cell.angle_gamma   90.00
#
_symmetry.space_group_name_H-M   'P 1'
#
loop_
_entity.id
_entity.type
_entity.pdbx_description
1 polymer ?
#
loop_
_entity_poly.entity_id
_entity_poly.type
_entity_poly.pdbx_seq_one_letter_code
_entity_poly.pdbx_strand_id
1 'polypeptide(L)'
;MEPMNEAIRGSNPNQPLKIHSDSSYGIQAMTNWGNKWEQNGYRTSNGGEVKNQDLIREGRELMSSRNAPVSFQHVSGHSGNYGNDQADSLANQGKRM
;
A
#
# COMPACT_ATOMS: atom_id res chain seq x y z
N MET A 1 -5.61 -1.00 1.13
CA MET A 1 -4.21 -1.39 1.44
C MET A 1 -4.04 -2.90 1.48
N GLU A 2 -5.01 -3.65 2.02
CA GLU A 2 -5.06 -5.12 1.92
C GLU A 2 -4.76 -5.70 0.51
N PRO A 3 -5.34 -5.18 -0.60
CA PRO A 3 -5.02 -5.70 -1.93
C PRO A 3 -3.56 -5.47 -2.35
N MET A 4 -2.88 -4.47 -1.78
CA MET A 4 -1.44 -4.25 -2.03
C MET A 4 -0.60 -5.32 -1.32
N ASN A 5 -0.92 -5.64 -0.07
CA ASN A 5 -0.20 -6.66 0.70
C ASN A 5 -0.36 -8.04 0.07
N GLU A 6 -1.57 -8.37 -0.39
CA GLU A 6 -1.83 -9.63 -1.09
C GLU A 6 -1.04 -9.73 -2.41
N ALA A 7 -0.99 -8.65 -3.22
CA ALA A 7 -0.19 -8.61 -4.43
C ALA A 7 1.31 -8.81 -4.16
N ILE A 8 1.82 -8.29 -3.05
CA ILE A 8 3.22 -8.49 -2.63
C ILE A 8 3.45 -9.94 -2.20
N ARG A 9 2.49 -10.56 -1.49
CA ARG A 9 2.59 -11.95 -1.02
C ARG A 9 2.48 -12.96 -2.17
N GLY A 10 1.62 -12.70 -3.15
CA GLY A 10 1.37 -13.59 -4.29
C GLY A 10 2.40 -13.51 -5.43
N SER A 11 3.33 -12.56 -5.37
CA SER A 11 4.32 -12.34 -6.43
C SER A 11 5.69 -12.94 -6.09
N ASN A 12 6.46 -13.28 -7.13
CA ASN A 12 7.78 -13.89 -6.96
C ASN A 12 8.75 -12.94 -6.22
N PRO A 13 9.31 -13.33 -5.05
CA PRO A 13 10.14 -12.44 -4.22
C PRO A 13 11.51 -12.11 -4.84
N ASN A 14 11.93 -12.87 -5.86
CA ASN A 14 13.20 -12.63 -6.57
C ASN A 14 13.06 -11.74 -7.81
N GLN A 15 11.84 -11.28 -8.11
CA GLN A 15 11.59 -10.40 -9.26
C GLN A 15 11.04 -9.05 -8.82
N PRO A 16 11.42 -7.96 -9.53
CA PRO A 16 10.91 -6.64 -9.23
C PRO A 16 9.40 -6.60 -9.45
N LEU A 17 8.68 -6.04 -8.47
CA LEU A 17 7.23 -5.92 -8.51
C LEU A 17 6.84 -4.46 -8.73
N LYS A 18 5.94 -4.20 -9.69
CA LYS A 18 5.36 -2.87 -9.89
C LYS A 18 3.87 -2.90 -9.58
N ILE A 19 3.44 -2.13 -8.59
CA ILE A 19 2.04 -2.01 -8.16
C ILE A 19 1.48 -0.69 -8.68
N HIS A 20 0.39 -0.76 -9.45
CA HIS A 20 -0.35 0.41 -9.89
C HIS A 20 -1.54 0.62 -8.95
N SER A 21 -1.70 1.84 -8.44
CA SER A 21 -2.88 2.21 -7.64
C SER A 21 -3.22 3.68 -7.82
N ASP A 22 -4.50 4.03 -7.77
CA ASP A 22 -4.96 5.41 -7.70
C ASP A 22 -4.89 5.99 -6.27
N SER A 23 -4.65 5.13 -5.28
CA SER A 23 -4.57 5.54 -3.89
C SER A 23 -3.23 6.20 -3.58
N SER A 24 -3.17 7.52 -3.78
CA SER A 24 -2.05 8.38 -3.37
C SER A 24 -1.63 8.13 -1.91
N TYR A 25 -2.60 7.97 -1.00
CA TYR A 25 -2.34 7.71 0.41
C TYR A 25 -1.59 6.39 0.62
N GLY A 26 -2.08 5.28 0.05
CA GLY A 26 -1.45 3.96 0.20
C GLY A 26 -0.05 3.91 -0.41
N ILE A 27 0.14 4.54 -1.57
CA ILE A 27 1.45 4.64 -2.21
C ILE A 27 2.43 5.43 -1.34
N GLN A 28 2.05 6.61 -0.85
CA GLN A 28 2.90 7.41 0.02
C GLN A 28 3.19 6.70 1.36
N ALA A 29 2.20 6.02 1.93
CA ALA A 29 2.34 5.22 3.14
C ALA A 29 3.34 4.07 2.97
N MET A 30 3.35 3.38 1.83
CA MET A 30 4.25 2.25 1.57
C MET A 30 5.67 2.69 1.15
N THR A 31 5.82 3.92 0.64
CA THR A 31 7.09 4.43 0.13
C THR A 31 7.72 5.47 1.07
N ASN A 32 7.26 6.72 0.99
CA ASN A 32 7.92 7.88 1.57
C ASN A 32 7.61 8.05 3.07
N TRP A 33 6.34 7.88 3.45
CA TRP A 33 5.90 8.06 4.84
C TRP A 33 6.19 6.84 5.69
N GLY A 34 6.03 5.64 5.16
CA GLY A 34 6.27 4.39 5.89
C GLY A 34 7.68 4.30 6.46
N ASN A 35 8.69 4.76 5.71
CA ASN A 35 10.07 4.77 6.19
C ASN A 35 10.24 5.72 7.39
N LYS A 36 9.65 6.92 7.33
CA LYS A 36 9.65 7.88 8.46
C LYS A 36 8.85 7.38 9.65
N TRP A 37 7.71 6.74 9.40
CA TRP A 37 6.84 6.20 10.43
C TRP A 37 7.51 5.03 11.15
N GLU A 38 8.16 4.11 10.43
CA GLU A 38 8.93 3.03 11.05
C GLU A 38 9.99 3.56 12.03
N GLN A 39 10.73 4.61 11.63
CA GLN A 39 11.72 5.26 12.50
C GLN A 39 11.10 6.01 13.70
N ASN A 40 9.86 6.49 13.57
CA ASN A 40 9.13 7.23 14.60
C ASN A 40 8.11 6.37 15.37
N GLY A 41 8.18 5.03 15.24
CA GLY A 41 7.25 4.12 15.93
C GLY A 41 5.78 4.27 15.49
N TYR A 42 5.55 4.54 14.20
CA TYR A 42 4.25 4.71 13.56
C TYR A 42 3.37 5.82 14.16
N ARG A 43 4.01 6.94 14.51
CA ARG A 43 3.33 8.15 14.99
C ARG A 43 3.20 9.20 13.89
N THR A 44 2.04 9.85 13.85
CA THR A 44 1.80 11.03 13.02
C THR A 44 2.44 12.27 13.63
N SER A 45 2.63 13.33 12.85
CA SER A 45 3.20 14.60 13.33
C SER A 45 2.38 15.27 14.44
N ASN A 46 1.08 14.94 14.55
CA ASN A 46 0.22 15.40 15.64
C ASN A 46 0.28 14.49 16.89
N GLY A 47 1.17 13.50 16.93
CA GLY A 47 1.31 12.57 18.05
C GLY A 47 0.26 11.45 18.11
N GLY A 48 -0.71 11.46 17.19
CA GLY A 48 -1.69 10.38 17.05
C GLY A 48 -1.15 9.18 16.28
N GLU A 49 -1.84 8.05 16.39
CA GLU A 49 -1.51 6.81 15.67
C GLU A 49 -1.76 6.96 14.16
N VAL A 50 -0.91 6.30 13.36
CA VAL A 50 -1.07 6.28 11.89
C VAL A 50 -2.27 5.40 11.54
N LYS A 51 -3.19 5.93 10.73
CA LYS A 51 -4.33 5.14 10.24
C LYS A 51 -3.85 3.95 9.41
N ASN A 52 -4.41 2.77 9.68
CA ASN A 52 -4.04 1.50 9.05
C ASN A 52 -2.56 1.11 9.30
N GLN A 53 -2.01 1.51 10.44
CA GLN A 53 -0.64 1.17 10.85
C GLN A 53 -0.32 -0.31 10.67
N ASP A 54 -1.22 -1.21 11.10
CA ASP A 54 -1.02 -2.66 11.01
C ASP A 54 -0.81 -3.11 9.55
N LEU A 55 -1.64 -2.61 8.64
CA LEU A 55 -1.55 -2.94 7.21
C LEU A 55 -0.28 -2.37 6.57
N ILE A 56 0.10 -1.14 6.94
CA ILE A 56 1.31 -0.49 6.41
C ILE A 56 2.55 -1.24 6.89
N ARG A 57 2.56 -1.61 8.18
CA ARG A 57 3.64 -2.39 8.78
C ARG A 57 3.77 -3.75 8.12
N GLU A 58 2.67 -4.50 7.99
CA GLU A 58 2.67 -5.80 7.31
C GLU A 58 3.20 -5.67 5.88
N GLY A 59 2.67 -4.69 5.13
CA GLY A 59 3.09 -4.44 3.75
C GLY A 59 4.58 -4.13 3.64
N ARG A 60 5.12 -3.34 4.58
CA ARG A 60 6.55 -3.04 4.67
C ARG A 60 7.39 -4.25 5.03
N GLU A 61 6.97 -5.05 6.00
CA GLU A 61 7.66 -6.29 6.37
C GLU A 61 7.72 -7.25 5.17
N LEU A 62 6.61 -7.40 4.43
CA LEU A 62 6.57 -8.19 3.19
C LEU A 62 7.50 -7.63 2.12
N MET A 63 7.57 -6.31 1.93
CA MET A 63 8.50 -5.71 0.98
C MET A 63 9.97 -5.90 1.39
N SER A 64 10.27 -5.73 2.67
CA SER A 64 11.62 -5.90 3.21
C SER A 64 12.08 -7.35 3.20
N SER A 65 11.15 -8.30 3.25
CA SER A 65 11.45 -9.73 3.15
C SER A 65 11.75 -10.19 1.72
N ARG A 66 11.58 -9.33 0.70
CA ARG A 66 11.82 -9.69 -0.70
C ARG A 66 13.26 -9.39 -1.09
N ASN A 67 13.80 -10.22 -1.99
CA ASN A 67 15.14 -10.02 -2.56
C ASN A 67 15.14 -8.98 -3.70
N ALA A 68 13.97 -8.70 -4.28
CA ALA A 68 13.82 -7.76 -5.37
C ALA A 68 12.90 -6.58 -4.99
N PRO A 69 13.13 -5.40 -5.59
CA PRO A 69 12.47 -4.16 -5.18
C PRO A 69 10.99 -4.15 -5.55
N VAL A 70 10.19 -3.49 -4.71
CA VAL A 70 8.78 -3.17 -4.99
C VAL A 70 8.68 -1.68 -5.32
N SER A 71 8.10 -1.37 -6.48
CA SER A 71 7.86 -0.01 -6.94
C SER A 71 6.37 0.25 -7.06
N PHE A 72 5.96 1.47 -6.70
CA PHE A 72 4.57 1.90 -6.80
C PHE A 72 4.44 2.98 -7.86
N GLN A 73 3.40 2.89 -8.68
CA GLN A 73 3.07 3.90 -9.67
C GLN A 73 1.66 4.40 -9.42
N HIS A 74 1.55 5.70 -9.16
CA HIS A 74 0.27 6.36 -9.02
C HIS A 74 -0.37 6.46 -10.40
N VAL A 75 -1.56 5.87 -10.55
CA VAL A 75 -2.39 6.03 -11.75
C VAL A 75 -3.52 6.98 -11.42
N SER A 76 -3.76 8.00 -12.25
CA SER A 76 -4.83 8.96 -11.98
C SER A 76 -6.19 8.27 -12.06
N GLY A 77 -6.84 8.08 -10.92
CA GLY A 77 -8.20 7.55 -10.80
C GLY A 77 -9.26 8.55 -11.25
N HIS A 78 -9.15 9.08 -12.47
CA HIS A 78 -10.26 9.67 -13.23
C HIS A 78 -9.78 10.07 -14.63
N SER A 79 -9.83 9.12 -15.56
CA SER A 79 -10.01 9.34 -17.01
C SER A 79 -10.18 7.99 -17.70
N GLY A 80 -11.39 7.44 -17.65
CA GLY A 80 -11.90 6.49 -18.64
C GLY A 80 -11.16 5.15 -18.79
N ASN A 81 -10.65 4.54 -17.71
CA ASN A 81 -10.04 3.21 -17.81
C ASN A 81 -10.87 2.18 -17.02
N TYR A 82 -11.59 1.35 -17.77
CA TYR A 82 -12.55 0.32 -17.32
C TYR A 82 -11.97 -0.68 -16.31
N GLY A 83 -10.64 -0.74 -16.15
CA GLY A 83 -9.96 -1.68 -15.26
C GLY A 83 -9.94 -1.29 -13.78
N ASN A 84 -10.19 -0.02 -13.41
CA ASN A 84 -10.10 0.43 -12.01
C ASN A 84 -11.34 0.13 -11.16
N ASP A 85 -12.49 -0.11 -11.81
CA ASP A 85 -13.78 -0.32 -11.16
C ASP A 85 -13.81 -1.62 -10.31
N GLN A 86 -12.98 -2.60 -10.66
CA GLN A 86 -12.88 -3.87 -9.94
C GLN A 86 -12.07 -3.75 -8.63
N ALA A 87 -11.10 -2.83 -8.56
CA ALA A 87 -10.26 -2.66 -7.37
C ALA A 87 -10.95 -1.83 -6.27
N ASP A 88 -11.81 -0.88 -6.65
CA ASP A 88 -12.57 -0.06 -5.69
C ASP A 88 -13.72 -0.84 -5.04
N SER A 89 -14.32 -1.80 -5.76
CA SER A 89 -15.38 -2.66 -5.23
C SER A 89 -14.90 -3.56 -4.09
N LEU A 90 -13.63 -4.03 -4.14
CA LEU A 90 -13.04 -4.85 -3.08
C LEU A 90 -12.58 -4.03 -1.86
N ALA A 91 -12.31 -2.73 -2.02
CA ALA A 91 -11.88 -1.87 -0.91
C ALA A 91 -13.04 -1.32 -0.06
N ASN A 92 -14.28 -1.32 -0.57
CA ASN A 92 -15.45 -0.78 0.12
C ASN A 92 -16.28 -1.80 0.93
N GLN A 93 -15.94 -3.10 0.91
CA GLN A 93 -16.61 -4.10 1.76
C GLN A 93 -16.12 -4.12 3.23
N GLY A 94 -15.11 -3.31 3.59
CA GLY A 94 -14.63 -3.18 4.97
C GLY A 94 -15.32 -2.08 5.81
N LYS A 95 -16.26 -1.31 5.24
CA LYS A 95 -17.02 -0.27 5.97
C LYS A 95 -18.49 -0.66 6.13
N ARG A 96 -18.77 -1.68 6.93
CA ARG A 96 -20.08 -1.86 7.58
C ARG A 96 -20.01 -3.01 8.59
N MET A 97 -19.65 -2.66 9.83
CA MET A 97 -20.26 -3.21 11.03
C MET A 97 -20.60 -2.04 11.93
#